data_AF-A0A8X8YTQ3-F1
#
_entry.id   AF-A0A8X8YTQ3-F1
#
_cell.length_a   1.000
_cell.length_b   1.000
_cell.length_c   1.000
_cell.angle_alpha   90.00
_cell.angle_beta   90.00
_cell.angle_gamma   90.00
#
_symmetry.space_group_name_H-M   'P 1'
#
loop_
_entity.id
_entity.type
_entity.pdbx_description
1 polymer ?
#
loop_
_entity_poly.entity_id
_entity_poly.type
_entity_poly.pdbx_seq_one_letter_code
_entity_poly.pdbx_strand_id
1 'polypeptide(L)'
;MDNGEENDIICLDESFFVNDNYQIARFTFGSQILELYCLQSASADFDLTGQMVWPGAELSNNYLSKNSDILRGCSVIELGSGVGITGILCSRFCREVVMTNHNDEVLKVITRNIELDDSSKNSTCFTKLKSAKLEWGNSEQLDDILQRHPEGFDLVLGADICFQPASVPLLFHTVKRLLNVGLKKK
;
A
#
# COMPACT_ATOMS: atom_id res chain seq x y z
N MET A 1 14.66 -1.76 -59.57
CA MET A 1 15.32 -1.32 -58.33
C MET A 1 14.19 -1.07 -57.37
N ASP A 2 13.91 -2.08 -56.56
CA ASP A 2 12.79 -2.13 -55.63
C ASP A 2 13.28 -1.47 -54.34
N ASN A 3 12.75 -0.29 -54.02
CA ASN A 3 13.10 0.43 -52.79
C ASN A 3 12.27 -0.20 -51.67
N GLY A 4 12.85 -1.20 -51.02
CA GLY A 4 12.30 -1.79 -49.80
C GLY A 4 12.28 -0.73 -48.70
N GLU A 5 11.10 -0.19 -48.42
CA GLU A 5 10.83 0.54 -47.18
C GLU A 5 10.90 -0.47 -46.04
N GLU A 6 12.02 -0.46 -45.30
CA GLU A 6 12.13 -1.13 -44.01
C GLU A 6 11.14 -0.46 -43.05
N ASN A 7 10.02 -1.13 -42.81
CA ASN A 7 9.13 -0.79 -41.71
C ASN A 7 9.87 -1.07 -40.40
N ASP A 8 10.47 -0.04 -39.80
CA ASP A 8 11.01 -0.10 -38.43
C ASP A 8 9.88 -0.46 -37.46
N ILE A 9 9.82 -1.72 -37.06
CA ILE A 9 8.92 -2.18 -36.00
C ILE A 9 9.47 -1.61 -34.68
N ILE A 10 8.84 -0.54 -34.19
CA ILE A 10 9.11 0.00 -32.87
C ILE A 10 8.58 -1.00 -31.83
N CYS A 11 9.47 -1.83 -31.27
CA CYS A 11 9.15 -2.65 -30.11
C CYS A 11 9.11 -1.76 -28.86
N LEU A 12 7.90 -1.35 -28.48
CA LEU A 12 7.66 -0.72 -27.19
C LEU A 12 7.69 -1.80 -26.11
N ASP A 13 8.56 -1.65 -25.10
CA ASP A 13 8.56 -2.53 -23.94
C ASP A 13 7.47 -2.11 -22.92
N GLU A 14 7.25 -2.94 -21.90
CA GLU A 14 6.23 -2.68 -20.86
C GLU A 14 6.44 -1.35 -20.13
N SER A 15 7.68 -0.84 -20.05
CA SER A 15 7.98 0.44 -19.39
C SER A 15 7.35 1.64 -20.11
N PHE A 16 7.04 1.50 -21.40
CA PHE A 16 6.33 2.53 -22.16
C PHE A 16 4.92 2.81 -21.61
N PHE A 17 4.29 1.82 -20.98
CA PHE A 17 2.94 1.93 -20.41
C PHE A 17 2.95 2.14 -18.89
N VAL A 18 4.12 2.36 -18.28
CA VAL A 18 4.22 2.63 -16.84
C VAL A 18 4.53 4.10 -16.64
N ASN A 19 3.58 4.82 -16.05
CA ASN A 19 3.83 6.19 -15.62
C ASN A 19 4.49 6.19 -14.23
N ASP A 20 5.79 6.48 -14.17
CA ASP A 20 6.55 6.61 -12.93
C ASP A 20 6.94 8.07 -12.60
N ASN A 21 6.29 9.04 -13.24
CA ASN A 21 6.48 10.48 -13.02
C ASN A 21 5.77 10.96 -11.74
N TYR A 22 6.13 10.33 -10.61
CA TYR A 22 5.59 10.67 -9.31
C TYR A 22 6.03 12.07 -8.87
N GLN A 23 5.12 12.79 -8.24
CA GLN A 23 5.40 14.08 -7.61
C GLN A 23 5.26 13.93 -6.10
N ILE A 24 6.07 14.67 -5.35
CA ILE A 24 5.88 14.75 -3.90
C ILE A 24 4.63 15.56 -3.63
N ALA A 25 3.65 14.94 -3.00
CA ALA A 25 2.45 15.59 -2.49
C ALA A 25 2.50 15.64 -0.95
N ARG A 26 1.99 16.74 -0.40
CA ARG A 26 1.96 17.00 1.04
C ARG A 26 0.54 16.89 1.56
N PHE A 27 0.34 16.05 2.57
CA PHE A 27 -0.94 15.81 3.21
C PHE A 27 -0.89 16.17 4.69
N THR A 28 -1.98 16.71 5.22
CA THR A 28 -2.08 17.11 6.63
C THR A 28 -3.28 16.44 7.27
N PHE A 29 -3.03 15.64 8.31
CA PHE A 29 -4.04 14.92 9.08
C PHE A 29 -3.89 15.26 10.56
N GLY A 30 -4.70 16.21 11.05
CA GLY A 30 -4.53 16.76 12.39
C GLY A 30 -3.16 17.44 12.54
N SER A 31 -2.34 16.97 13.48
CA SER A 31 -0.96 17.45 13.68
C SER A 31 0.08 16.71 12.82
N GLN A 32 -0.32 15.66 12.11
CA GLN A 32 0.59 14.87 11.29
C GLN A 32 0.70 15.46 9.90
N ILE A 33 1.93 15.67 9.45
CA ILE A 33 2.27 16.12 8.10
C ILE A 33 3.00 14.97 7.43
N LEU A 34 2.50 14.56 6.27
CA LEU A 34 3.08 13.49 5.46
C LEU A 34 3.47 14.04 4.10
N GLU A 35 4.61 13.60 3.60
CA GLU A 35 5.08 13.87 2.25
C GLU A 35 5.38 12.53 1.59
N LEU A 36 4.82 12.30 0.42
CA LEU A 36 5.01 11.05 -0.32
C LEU A 36 4.91 11.27 -1.83
N TYR A 37 5.60 10.42 -2.57
CA TYR A 37 5.50 10.30 -4.01
C TYR A 37 4.15 9.68 -4.40
N CYS A 38 3.39 10.37 -5.26
CA CYS A 38 2.19 9.83 -5.90
C CYS A 38 1.97 10.47 -7.28
N LEU A 39 1.18 9.81 -8.13
CA LEU A 39 0.66 10.42 -9.35
C LEU A 39 -0.47 11.40 -8.99
N GLN A 40 -0.60 12.46 -9.80
CA GLN A 40 -1.64 13.49 -9.63
C GLN A 40 -2.93 13.15 -10.39
N SER A 41 -2.88 12.18 -11.30
CA SER A 41 -4.00 11.73 -12.11
C SER A 41 -3.88 10.24 -12.37
N ALA A 42 -5.03 9.57 -12.57
CA ALA A 42 -5.05 8.14 -12.82
C ALA A 42 -4.33 7.86 -14.14
N SER A 43 -3.49 6.83 -14.17
CA SER A 43 -3.12 6.22 -15.44
C SER A 43 -4.29 5.38 -15.94
N ALA A 44 -4.55 5.39 -17.25
CA ALA A 44 -5.54 4.51 -17.86
C ALA A 44 -5.03 3.06 -17.99
N ASP A 45 -3.79 2.81 -17.58
CA ASP A 45 -3.14 1.51 -17.67
C ASP A 45 -3.73 0.52 -16.66
N PHE A 46 -3.89 -0.71 -17.13
CA PHE A 46 -4.57 -1.78 -16.41
C PHE A 46 -3.94 -1.99 -15.02
N ASP A 47 -4.73 -1.67 -13.99
CA ASP A 47 -4.44 -1.98 -12.58
C ASP A 47 -3.29 -1.19 -11.92
N LEU A 48 -3.08 0.06 -12.37
CA LEU A 48 -2.12 1.00 -11.77
C LEU A 48 -2.78 2.13 -10.94
N THR A 49 -4.07 1.98 -10.62
CA THR A 49 -4.83 2.95 -9.79
C THR A 49 -4.21 3.16 -8.41
N GLY A 50 -3.44 2.18 -7.91
CA GLY A 50 -2.71 2.26 -6.64
C GLY A 50 -1.57 3.29 -6.61
N GLN A 51 -1.20 3.89 -7.74
CA GLN A 51 -0.17 4.94 -7.83
C GLN A 51 -0.65 6.33 -7.36
N MET A 52 -1.93 6.46 -7.01
CA MET A 52 -2.53 7.69 -6.49
C MET A 52 -2.97 7.55 -5.03
N VAL A 53 -3.25 8.69 -4.42
CA VAL A 53 -4.03 8.77 -3.18
C VAL A 53 -5.50 8.86 -3.53
N TRP A 54 -6.31 7.93 -3.02
CA TRP A 54 -7.76 7.94 -3.22
C TRP A 54 -8.49 8.68 -2.09
N PRO A 55 -9.63 9.35 -2.35
CA PRO A 55 -10.32 10.17 -1.36
C PRO A 55 -10.73 9.42 -0.08
N GLY A 56 -11.09 8.15 -0.16
CA GLY A 56 -11.42 7.33 1.00
C GLY A 56 -10.22 7.07 1.90
N ALA A 57 -9.00 7.04 1.36
CA ALA A 57 -7.77 6.99 2.17
C ALA A 57 -7.57 8.32 2.93
N GLU A 58 -7.81 9.47 2.30
CA GLU A 58 -7.74 10.77 2.98
C GLU A 58 -8.80 10.91 4.07
N LEU A 59 -10.03 10.46 3.82
CA LEU A 59 -11.11 10.44 4.81
C LEU A 59 -10.77 9.51 5.98
N SER A 60 -10.26 8.31 5.70
CA SER A 60 -9.82 7.35 6.70
C SER A 60 -8.70 7.93 7.56
N ASN A 61 -7.71 8.59 6.95
CA ASN A 61 -6.61 9.23 7.65
C ASN A 61 -7.03 10.41 8.52
N ASN A 62 -8.01 11.20 8.07
CA ASN A 62 -8.64 12.23 8.90
C ASN A 62 -9.32 11.63 10.14
N TYR A 63 -9.97 10.47 10.00
CA TYR A 63 -10.55 9.76 11.14
C TYR A 63 -9.47 9.19 12.06
N LEU A 64 -8.48 8.49 11.52
CA LEU A 64 -7.41 7.85 12.29
C LEU A 64 -6.56 8.87 13.05
N SER A 65 -6.21 10.00 12.45
CA SER A 65 -5.44 11.07 13.12
C SER A 65 -6.20 11.70 14.28
N LYS A 66 -7.53 11.81 14.21
CA LYS A 66 -8.39 12.29 15.30
C LYS A 66 -8.60 11.26 16.41
N ASN A 67 -8.42 9.99 16.09
CA ASN A 67 -8.65 8.86 17.00
C ASN A 67 -7.35 8.06 17.21
N SER A 68 -6.19 8.72 17.22
CA SER A 68 -4.87 8.05 17.18
C SER A 68 -4.61 7.06 18.31
N ASP A 69 -5.36 7.14 19.40
CA ASP A 69 -5.24 6.20 20.51
C ASP A 69 -5.60 4.76 20.13
N ILE A 70 -6.44 4.54 19.10
CA ILE A 70 -6.72 3.19 18.59
C ILE A 70 -5.50 2.57 17.90
N LEU A 71 -4.53 3.38 17.46
CA LEU A 71 -3.34 2.93 16.75
C LEU A 71 -2.14 2.73 17.69
N ARG A 72 -2.21 3.29 18.90
CA ARG A 72 -1.05 3.42 19.79
C ARG A 72 -0.50 2.05 20.17
N GLY A 73 0.70 1.75 19.69
CA GLY A 73 1.42 0.50 19.98
C GLY A 73 0.89 -0.74 19.26
N CYS A 74 -0.11 -0.61 18.39
CA CYS A 74 -0.66 -1.73 17.60
C CYS A 74 0.34 -2.24 16.56
N SER A 75 0.24 -3.52 16.19
CA SER A 75 0.72 -4.05 14.92
C SER A 75 -0.42 -4.02 13.90
N VAL A 76 -0.15 -3.47 12.71
CA VAL A 76 -1.16 -3.23 11.68
C VAL A 76 -0.76 -3.89 10.37
N ILE A 77 -1.73 -4.47 9.68
CA ILE A 77 -1.61 -4.81 8.26
C ILE A 77 -2.61 -3.98 7.46
N GLU A 78 -2.15 -3.33 6.39
CA GLU A 78 -2.98 -2.60 5.46
C GLU A 78 -3.10 -3.38 4.14
N LEU A 79 -4.34 -3.65 3.73
CA LEU A 79 -4.69 -4.30 2.47
C LEU A 79 -4.90 -3.24 1.39
N GLY A 80 -4.23 -3.41 0.25
CA GLY A 80 -4.39 -2.48 -0.88
C GLY A 80 -3.90 -1.08 -0.56
N SER A 81 -2.69 -0.94 -0.02
CA SER A 81 -2.15 0.33 0.52
C SER A 81 -2.01 1.49 -0.48
N GLY A 82 -2.21 1.26 -1.78
CA GLY A 82 -1.88 2.24 -2.82
C GLY A 82 -0.45 2.76 -2.65
N VAL A 83 -0.25 4.07 -2.66
CA VAL A 83 1.06 4.71 -2.40
C VAL A 83 1.51 4.67 -0.94
N GLY A 84 0.70 4.13 -0.01
CA GLY A 84 1.07 3.91 1.39
C GLY A 84 0.71 5.04 2.36
N ILE A 85 -0.15 5.98 1.97
CA ILE A 85 -0.47 7.15 2.80
C ILE A 85 -1.02 6.78 4.19
N THR A 86 -1.90 5.76 4.29
CA THR A 86 -2.48 5.30 5.56
C THR A 86 -1.43 4.60 6.41
N GLY A 87 -0.64 3.67 5.83
CA GLY A 87 0.40 2.97 6.56
C GLY A 87 1.48 3.90 7.09
N ILE A 88 1.87 4.92 6.32
CA ILE A 88 2.81 5.96 6.76
C ILE A 88 2.22 6.77 7.92
N LEU A 89 0.95 7.17 7.86
CA LEU A 89 0.27 7.83 8.99
C LEU A 89 0.29 6.92 10.23
N CYS A 90 -0.11 5.66 10.07
CA CYS A 90 -0.16 4.68 11.15
C CYS A 90 1.23 4.46 11.76
N SER A 91 2.30 4.56 10.96
CA SER A 91 3.67 4.41 11.44
C SER A 91 4.05 5.42 12.53
N ARG A 92 3.33 6.54 12.66
CA ARG A 92 3.56 7.56 13.70
C ARG A 92 3.07 7.14 15.09
N PHE A 93 2.23 6.11 15.16
CA PHE A 93 1.55 5.68 16.40
C PHE A 93 1.73 4.19 16.70
N CYS A 94 1.81 3.35 15.68
CA CYS A 94 1.91 1.90 15.76
C CYS A 94 3.33 1.44 16.11
N ARG A 95 3.47 0.21 16.64
CA ARG A 95 4.80 -0.42 16.81
C ARG A 95 5.32 -1.01 15.48
N GLU A 96 4.39 -1.44 14.63
CA GLU A 96 4.66 -2.13 13.38
C GLU A 96 3.51 -1.91 12.40
N VAL A 97 3.85 -1.71 11.13
CA VAL A 97 2.90 -1.56 10.03
C VAL A 97 3.43 -2.33 8.82
N VAL A 98 2.59 -3.22 8.28
CA VAL A 98 2.84 -3.95 7.03
C VAL A 98 1.85 -3.44 5.97
N MET A 99 2.37 -2.68 5.01
CA MET A 99 1.60 -2.21 3.86
C MET A 99 1.63 -3.27 2.76
N THR A 100 0.48 -3.59 2.18
CA THR A 100 0.40 -4.63 1.16
C THR A 100 -0.25 -4.17 -0.13
N ASN A 101 0.28 -4.65 -1.25
CA ASN A 101 -0.32 -4.50 -2.56
C ASN A 101 0.05 -5.70 -3.44
N HIS A 102 -0.75 -6.03 -4.45
CA HIS A 102 -0.46 -7.12 -5.37
C HIS A 102 0.40 -6.67 -6.56
N ASN A 103 0.35 -5.39 -6.91
CA ASN A 103 1.02 -4.82 -8.08
C ASN A 103 2.46 -4.41 -7.75
N ASP A 104 3.43 -4.92 -8.52
CA ASP A 104 4.86 -4.66 -8.29
C ASP A 104 5.26 -3.20 -8.52
N GLU A 105 4.64 -2.49 -9.48
CA GLU A 105 4.88 -1.07 -9.69
C GLU A 105 4.39 -0.22 -8.51
N VAL A 106 3.25 -0.61 -7.92
CA VAL A 106 2.73 0.03 -6.70
C VAL A 106 3.66 -0.27 -5.52
N LEU A 107 4.17 -1.50 -5.39
CA LEU A 107 5.14 -1.84 -4.35
C LEU A 107 6.46 -1.03 -4.46
N LYS A 108 6.91 -0.72 -5.68
CA LYS A 108 8.08 0.16 -5.89
C LYS A 108 7.84 1.55 -5.30
N VAL A 109 6.71 2.19 -5.57
CA VAL A 109 6.41 3.52 -5.01
C VAL A 109 6.16 3.48 -3.49
N ILE A 110 5.49 2.45 -2.97
CA ILE A 110 5.37 2.26 -1.51
C ILE A 110 6.77 2.21 -0.88
N THR A 111 7.69 1.45 -1.46
CA THR A 111 9.06 1.31 -0.93
C THR A 111 9.80 2.65 -0.94
N ARG A 112 9.72 3.41 -2.05
CA ARG A 112 10.28 4.77 -2.12
C ARG A 112 9.69 5.70 -1.06
N ASN A 113 8.39 5.56 -0.74
CA ASN A 113 7.72 6.38 0.27
C ASN A 113 8.11 5.99 1.69
N ILE A 114 8.39 4.71 1.96
CA ILE A 114 8.96 4.26 3.24
C ILE A 114 10.35 4.90 3.43
N GLU A 115 11.20 4.84 2.41
CA GLU A 115 12.55 5.43 2.45
C GLU A 115 12.50 6.95 2.67
N LEU A 116 11.58 7.66 2.00
CA LEU A 116 11.36 9.08 2.20
C LEU A 116 10.94 9.38 3.65
N ASP A 117 9.96 8.66 4.18
CA ASP A 117 9.48 8.83 5.55
C ASP A 117 10.60 8.54 6.58
N ASP A 118 11.38 7.49 6.39
CA ASP A 118 12.53 7.15 7.23
C ASP A 118 13.61 8.22 7.20
N SER A 119 13.90 8.81 6.04
CA SER A 119 14.87 9.92 5.91
C SER A 119 14.42 11.21 6.63
N SER A 120 13.11 11.40 6.78
CA SER A 120 12.52 12.60 7.39
C SER A 120 12.41 12.52 8.93
N LYS A 121 12.50 11.30 9.49
CA LYS A 121 12.33 11.05 10.93
C LYS A 121 13.60 11.39 11.70
N ASN A 122 13.48 12.29 12.68
CA ASN A 122 14.47 12.40 13.76
C ASN A 122 14.42 11.12 14.60
N SER A 123 15.59 10.57 14.98
CA SER A 123 15.85 9.19 15.44
C SER A 123 15.13 8.67 16.70
N THR A 124 13.94 9.15 17.06
CA THR A 124 13.23 8.83 18.30
C THR A 124 12.01 7.92 18.13
N CYS A 125 11.56 7.62 16.91
CA CYS A 125 10.42 6.74 16.65
C CYS A 125 10.82 5.53 15.78
N PHE A 126 11.00 4.37 16.40
CA PHE A 126 11.45 3.13 15.75
C PHE A 126 10.28 2.22 15.32
N THR A 127 9.30 2.77 14.61
CA THR A 127 8.23 1.94 14.05
C THR A 127 8.77 1.07 12.93
N LYS A 128 8.45 -0.23 12.96
CA LYS A 128 8.76 -1.14 11.85
C LYS A 128 7.76 -0.94 10.73
N LEU A 129 8.07 -0.08 9.76
CA LEU A 129 7.28 0.13 8.56
C LEU A 129 7.85 -0.71 7.41
N LYS A 130 7.02 -1.55 6.78
CA LYS A 130 7.45 -2.44 5.69
C LYS A 130 6.38 -2.55 4.61
N SER A 131 6.80 -2.84 3.39
CA SER A 131 5.94 -3.28 2.29
C SER A 131 6.02 -4.79 2.09
N ALA A 132 4.94 -5.41 1.61
CA ALA A 132 4.91 -6.82 1.23
C ALA A 132 3.92 -7.07 0.08
N LYS A 133 4.26 -8.02 -0.80
CA LYS A 133 3.34 -8.44 -1.86
C LYS A 133 2.20 -9.27 -1.28
N LEU A 134 0.97 -8.88 -1.59
CA LEU A 134 -0.22 -9.66 -1.24
C LEU A 134 -1.34 -9.43 -2.27
N GLU A 135 -1.58 -10.44 -3.08
CA GLU A 135 -2.79 -10.62 -3.85
C GLU A 135 -3.85 -11.27 -2.96
N TRP A 136 -5.04 -10.68 -2.89
CA TRP A 136 -6.10 -11.23 -2.07
C TRP A 136 -6.51 -12.62 -2.56
N GLY A 137 -6.71 -13.56 -1.64
CA GLY A 137 -6.92 -14.96 -1.97
C GLY A 137 -5.66 -15.78 -2.21
N ASN A 138 -4.49 -15.15 -2.44
CA ASN A 138 -3.23 -15.87 -2.58
C ASN A 138 -2.77 -16.41 -1.21
N SER A 139 -2.86 -17.72 -1.03
CA SER A 139 -2.56 -18.34 0.26
C SER A 139 -1.08 -18.37 0.58
N GLU A 140 -0.22 -18.60 -0.41
CA GLU A 140 1.24 -18.65 -0.22
C GLU A 140 1.80 -17.31 0.26
N GLN A 141 1.42 -16.21 -0.41
CA GLN A 141 1.84 -14.86 -0.03
C GLN A 141 1.35 -14.49 1.37
N LEU A 142 0.09 -14.85 1.69
CA LEU A 142 -0.45 -14.62 3.02
C LEU A 142 0.24 -15.47 4.10
N ASP A 143 0.55 -16.73 3.81
CA ASP A 143 1.23 -17.63 4.73
C ASP A 143 2.66 -17.17 5.03
N ASP A 144 3.39 -16.65 4.05
CA ASP A 144 4.70 -16.03 4.27
C ASP A 144 4.62 -14.82 5.20
N ILE A 145 3.63 -13.95 5.01
CA ILE A 145 3.37 -12.82 5.92
C ILE A 145 3.07 -13.35 7.33
N LEU A 146 2.15 -14.31 7.46
CA LEU A 146 1.76 -14.85 8.77
C LEU A 146 2.89 -15.60 9.49
N GLN A 147 3.80 -16.24 8.75
CA GLN A 147 4.98 -16.88 9.33
C GLN A 147 5.93 -15.85 9.95
N ARG A 148 6.06 -14.67 9.32
CA ARG A 148 6.85 -13.54 9.85
C ARG A 148 6.16 -12.81 10.99
N HIS A 149 4.82 -12.92 11.09
CA HIS A 149 3.98 -12.28 12.09
C HIS A 149 3.08 -13.32 12.81
N PRO A 150 3.65 -14.26 13.60
CA PRO A 150 2.93 -15.41 14.15
C PRO A 150 1.87 -15.04 15.21
N GLU A 151 1.99 -13.87 15.83
CA GLU A 151 0.97 -13.34 16.77
C GLU A 151 -0.19 -12.64 16.03
N GLY A 152 -0.12 -12.52 14.70
CA GLY A 152 -1.09 -11.80 13.88
C GLY A 152 -0.95 -10.28 13.98
N PHE A 153 -2.03 -9.58 13.64
CA PHE A 153 -2.12 -8.12 13.64
C PHE A 153 -3.28 -7.68 14.54
N ASP A 154 -3.08 -6.59 15.28
CA ASP A 154 -4.11 -6.00 16.14
C ASP A 154 -5.19 -5.30 15.31
N LEU A 155 -4.80 -4.75 14.15
CA LEU A 155 -5.71 -4.09 13.21
C LEU A 155 -5.44 -4.54 11.76
N VAL A 156 -6.53 -4.74 11.02
CA VAL A 156 -6.53 -4.89 9.56
C VAL A 156 -7.19 -3.66 8.97
N LEU A 157 -6.46 -2.91 8.15
CA LEU A 157 -6.94 -1.69 7.50
C LEU A 157 -7.08 -1.88 6.00
N GLY A 158 -7.92 -1.06 5.38
CA GLY A 158 -8.09 -0.97 3.94
C GLY A 158 -9.03 0.17 3.59
N ALA A 159 -8.62 1.06 2.69
CA ALA A 159 -9.38 2.23 2.27
C ALA A 159 -9.56 2.23 0.75
N ASP A 160 -10.78 2.46 0.27
CA ASP A 160 -11.14 2.41 -1.16
C ASP A 160 -10.76 1.10 -1.90
N ILE A 161 -10.80 -0.03 -1.19
CA ILE A 161 -10.41 -1.34 -1.73
C ILE A 161 -11.59 -2.20 -2.26
N CYS A 162 -12.83 -1.77 -2.02
CA CYS A 162 -14.04 -2.49 -2.43
C CYS A 162 -14.63 -1.96 -3.76
N PHE A 163 -13.80 -1.77 -4.78
CA PHE A 163 -14.22 -1.20 -6.07
C PHE A 163 -14.40 -2.25 -7.18
N GLN A 164 -13.68 -3.38 -7.12
CA GLN A 164 -13.76 -4.45 -8.11
C GLN A 164 -14.59 -5.63 -7.57
N PRO A 165 -15.82 -5.88 -8.08
CA PRO A 165 -16.71 -6.91 -7.54
C PRO A 165 -16.10 -8.33 -7.52
N ALA A 166 -15.31 -8.67 -8.54
CA ALA A 166 -14.65 -9.98 -8.64
C ALA A 166 -13.61 -10.22 -7.52
N SER A 167 -13.04 -9.15 -6.97
CA SER A 167 -12.00 -9.23 -5.93
C SER A 167 -12.60 -9.32 -4.52
N VAL A 168 -13.87 -8.95 -4.34
CA VAL A 168 -14.53 -8.89 -3.01
C VAL A 168 -14.51 -10.24 -2.28
N PRO A 169 -14.86 -11.39 -2.89
CA PRO A 169 -14.79 -12.68 -2.19
C PRO A 169 -13.38 -13.02 -1.72
N LEU A 170 -12.36 -12.73 -2.54
CA LEU A 170 -10.96 -12.98 -2.23
C LEU A 170 -10.45 -12.06 -1.11
N LEU A 171 -10.87 -10.79 -1.12
CA LEU A 171 -10.60 -9.83 -0.03
C LEU A 171 -11.14 -10.34 1.29
N PHE A 172 -12.42 -10.74 1.35
CA PHE A 172 -13.01 -11.25 2.59
C PHE A 172 -12.40 -12.58 3.04
N HIS A 173 -11.96 -13.43 2.10
CA HIS A 173 -11.19 -14.62 2.44
C HIS A 173 -9.87 -14.25 3.13
N THR A 174 -9.11 -13.30 2.59
CA THR A 174 -7.87 -12.79 3.19
C THR A 174 -8.12 -12.18 4.58
N VAL A 175 -9.11 -11.31 4.72
CA VAL A 175 -9.47 -10.68 6.01
C VAL A 175 -9.83 -11.76 7.04
N LYS A 176 -10.65 -12.76 6.68
CA LYS A 176 -11.02 -13.86 7.58
C LYS A 176 -9.79 -14.62 8.07
N ARG A 177 -8.82 -14.88 7.19
CA ARG A 177 -7.57 -15.56 7.56
C ARG A 177 -6.73 -14.71 8.53
N LEU A 178 -6.57 -13.41 8.26
CA LEU A 178 -5.84 -12.48 9.11
C LEU A 178 -6.43 -12.38 10.53
N LEU A 179 -7.76 -12.32 10.63
CA LEU A 179 -8.46 -12.22 11.93
C LEU A 179 -8.43 -13.51 12.75
N ASN A 180 -8.16 -14.67 12.13
CA ASN A 180 -8.21 -15.98 12.81
C ASN A 180 -6.88 -16.40 13.47
N VAL A 181 -5.79 -15.66 13.29
CA VAL A 181 -4.44 -16.03 13.77
C VAL A 181 -4.39 -16.10 15.31
N GLY A 182 -5.12 -15.21 16.00
CA GLY A 182 -5.20 -15.17 17.47
C GLY A 182 -6.30 -16.05 18.10
N LEU A 183 -7.26 -16.56 17.31
CA LEU A 183 -8.39 -17.34 17.82
C LEU A 183 -8.02 -18.79 18.16
N LYS A 184 -6.83 -19.27 17.78
CA LYS A 184 -6.34 -20.62 18.08
C LYS A 184 -5.72 -20.77 19.49
N LYS A 185 -5.71 -19.72 20.32
CA LYS A 185 -5.13 -19.72 21.68
C LYS A 185 -6.19 -19.72 22.80
N LYS A 186 -7.38 -20.29 22.60
CA LYS A 186 -8.35 -20.55 23.70
C LYS A 186 -8.73 -22.02 23.78
#